data_AF-A0A842QL82-F1
#
_entry.id   AF-A0A842QL82-F1
#
_cell.length_a   1.000
_cell.length_b   1.000
_cell.length_c   1.000
_cell.angle_alpha   90.00
_cell.angle_beta   90.00
_cell.angle_gamma   90.00
#
_symmetry.space_group_name_H-M   'P 1'
#
loop_
_entity.id
_entity.type
_entity.pdbx_description
1 polymer ?
#
loop_
_entity_poly.entity_id
_entity_poly.type
_entity_poly.pdbx_seq_one_letter_code
_entity_poly.pdbx_strand_id
1 'polypeptide(L)'
;MSEERKSRIIEESRKDASRQSGGGNLLRQAKELESSGNSSKARELFVQAARAYIESATEYRSSKGYKIAARNSSEAGDVYSHLAEAGEAIRAYESAADDLYAAASEHLMWDEPAETKNGTALAMTSCLMYVMIGQEDKAFKKAREFQNQYGSKLSFPAVQRLSGLINKLEQAIANINIEAFSEAETMAISELKPALSSAKASYFAKYVDKGLEMVREILRGKLQTPKLTGRLQLPIDMTFSEELGLVAVVNNVGEGAAHNVIVEWHLDDGLKLVSGDVRKQFQTIGADDSVELQITAKAAEEMMGSRDYEILLRGSYSDRLKTEYSLQIGPGILTLKDYKESEKIAQDLDITEGRIGLLSTSLEQFPFDQEPLERILKQLKSSLNKAQEKLESGELDIAKSRVKIVNELINKLDDLLADEALRNSLQTQRKEAKRRAVSSAITSLKGDVLDIIEKYFSDIDTELVPAVNRMQDLASSSGTKQLLDAMTQQIDGISNTLTETASLVREIPGKEPGMMRASSEDATENIQAALSEVEVLKTQLAKASESQRQASEKAQENADNVERRLAEIRSMKTEILNAFEQDTDLVPD
;
A
#
# COMPACT_ATOMS: atom_id res chain seq x y z
N MET A 1 65.42 -12.11 -69.80
CA MET A 1 64.02 -12.61 -69.88
C MET A 1 63.59 -12.65 -71.34
N SER A 2 63.02 -13.75 -71.83
CA SER A 2 62.51 -13.84 -73.21
C SER A 2 61.28 -12.93 -73.41
N GLU A 3 61.10 -12.41 -74.62
CA GLU A 3 59.98 -11.52 -74.98
C GLU A 3 58.60 -12.17 -74.70
N GLU A 4 58.46 -13.49 -74.88
CA GLU A 4 57.25 -14.25 -74.53
C GLU A 4 56.93 -14.25 -73.02
N ARG A 5 57.96 -14.19 -72.17
CA ARG A 5 57.75 -14.15 -70.71
C ARG A 5 57.29 -12.77 -70.27
N LYS A 6 57.78 -11.70 -70.93
CA LYS A 6 57.31 -10.33 -70.71
C LYS A 6 55.87 -10.14 -71.20
N SER A 7 55.53 -10.64 -72.39
CA SER A 7 54.16 -10.55 -72.92
C SER A 7 53.15 -11.32 -72.06
N ARG A 8 53.52 -12.50 -71.55
CA ARG A 8 52.68 -13.28 -70.62
C ARG A 8 52.46 -12.56 -69.28
N ILE A 9 53.50 -11.96 -68.70
CA ILE A 9 53.39 -11.15 -67.47
C ILE A 9 52.53 -9.89 -67.70
N ILE A 10 52.67 -9.23 -68.86
CA ILE A 10 51.85 -8.05 -69.21
C ILE A 10 50.39 -8.45 -69.42
N GLU A 11 50.13 -9.62 -70.01
CA GLU A 11 48.77 -10.11 -70.22
C GLU A 11 48.10 -10.60 -68.93
N GLU A 12 48.84 -11.29 -68.05
CA GLU A 12 48.38 -11.63 -66.69
C GLU A 12 48.12 -10.35 -65.87
N SER A 13 49.03 -9.37 -65.90
CA SER A 13 48.84 -8.09 -65.20
C SER A 13 47.64 -7.30 -65.73
N ARG A 14 47.34 -7.38 -67.04
CA ARG A 14 46.14 -6.76 -67.65
C ARG A 14 44.86 -7.51 -67.30
N LYS A 15 44.88 -8.85 -67.25
CA LYS A 15 43.75 -9.66 -66.76
C LYS A 15 43.50 -9.40 -65.28
N ASP A 16 44.55 -9.27 -64.47
CA ASP A 16 44.46 -8.96 -63.04
C ASP A 16 43.87 -7.57 -62.79
N ALA A 17 44.30 -6.56 -63.56
CA ALA A 17 43.72 -5.22 -63.53
C ALA A 17 42.25 -5.22 -63.98
N SER A 18 41.90 -5.97 -65.02
CA SER A 18 40.53 -6.08 -65.52
C SER A 18 39.59 -6.79 -64.52
N ARG A 19 40.06 -7.86 -63.86
CA ARG A 19 39.30 -8.62 -62.85
C ARG A 19 39.06 -7.83 -61.58
N GLN A 20 40.09 -7.16 -61.06
CA GLN A 20 39.91 -6.21 -59.94
C GLN A 20 39.03 -5.01 -60.32
N SER A 21 39.03 -4.60 -61.59
CA SER A 21 38.19 -3.50 -62.06
C SER A 21 36.71 -3.87 -62.21
N GLY A 22 36.34 -5.15 -62.35
CA GLY A 22 34.96 -5.60 -62.55
C GLY A 22 34.05 -5.23 -61.36
N GLY A 23 34.39 -5.71 -60.16
CA GLY A 23 33.68 -5.35 -58.93
C GLY A 23 33.78 -3.86 -58.59
N GLY A 24 34.95 -3.24 -58.80
CA GLY A 24 35.18 -1.82 -58.52
C GLY A 24 34.39 -0.87 -59.43
N ASN A 25 34.23 -1.22 -60.71
CA ASN A 25 33.44 -0.43 -61.65
C ASN A 25 31.94 -0.55 -61.35
N LEU A 26 31.46 -1.77 -61.05
CA LEU A 26 30.07 -1.99 -60.63
C LEU A 26 29.76 -1.23 -59.33
N LEU A 27 30.69 -1.24 -58.37
CA LEU A 27 30.54 -0.48 -57.13
C LEU A 27 30.48 1.03 -57.35
N ARG A 28 31.30 1.56 -58.27
CA ARG A 28 31.28 3.00 -58.61
C ARG A 28 29.95 3.40 -59.26
N GLN A 29 29.48 2.60 -60.23
CA GLN A 29 28.19 2.81 -60.90
C GLN A 29 27.02 2.69 -59.91
N ALA A 30 27.08 1.74 -58.97
CA ALA A 30 26.07 1.60 -57.91
C ALA A 30 25.99 2.85 -57.04
N LYS A 31 27.13 3.42 -56.61
CA LYS A 31 27.19 4.66 -55.82
C LYS A 31 26.68 5.87 -56.60
N GLU A 32 26.99 5.97 -57.89
CA GLU A 32 26.47 7.03 -58.77
C GLU A 32 24.94 6.95 -58.89
N LEU A 33 24.38 5.74 -59.06
CA LEU A 33 22.94 5.52 -59.12
C LEU A 33 22.23 5.77 -57.79
N GLU A 34 22.88 5.44 -56.67
CA GLU A 34 22.37 5.75 -55.33
C GLU A 34 22.34 7.27 -55.10
N SER A 35 23.40 7.98 -55.46
CA SER A 35 23.49 9.45 -55.33
C SER A 35 22.49 10.21 -56.22
N SER A 36 22.03 9.60 -57.30
CA SER A 36 20.99 10.14 -58.20
C SER A 36 19.57 9.71 -57.81
N GLY A 37 19.39 9.06 -56.66
CA GLY A 37 18.08 8.68 -56.12
C GLY A 37 17.48 7.39 -56.71
N ASN A 38 18.25 6.63 -57.51
CA ASN A 38 17.79 5.38 -58.11
C ASN A 38 18.17 4.17 -57.25
N SER A 39 17.60 4.09 -56.04
CA SER A 39 17.96 3.09 -55.04
C SER A 39 17.73 1.64 -55.48
N SER A 40 16.74 1.38 -56.34
CA SER A 40 16.44 0.01 -56.81
C SER A 40 17.55 -0.54 -57.71
N LYS A 41 17.95 0.22 -58.75
CA LYS A 41 19.04 -0.18 -59.64
C LYS A 41 20.40 -0.15 -58.96
N ALA A 42 20.60 0.79 -58.03
CA ALA A 42 21.81 0.82 -57.22
C ALA A 42 21.95 -0.47 -56.41
N ARG A 43 20.88 -0.94 -55.75
CA ARG A 43 20.87 -2.21 -55.00
C ARG A 43 21.24 -3.40 -55.88
N GLU A 44 20.67 -3.52 -57.09
CA GLU A 44 21.02 -4.59 -58.03
C GLU A 44 22.51 -4.59 -58.38
N LEU A 45 23.09 -3.42 -58.64
CA LEU A 45 24.51 -3.29 -58.97
C LEU A 45 25.43 -3.55 -57.76
N PHE A 46 25.02 -3.16 -56.55
CA PHE A 46 25.76 -3.53 -55.34
C PHE A 46 25.81 -5.05 -55.16
N VAL A 47 24.69 -5.76 -55.38
CA VAL A 47 24.67 -7.23 -55.32
C VAL A 47 25.58 -7.85 -56.39
N GLN A 48 25.55 -7.32 -57.62
CA GLN A 48 26.45 -7.78 -58.69
C GLN A 48 27.91 -7.51 -58.37
N ALA A 49 28.24 -6.35 -57.81
CA ALA A 49 29.59 -5.99 -57.37
C ALA A 49 30.10 -6.96 -56.30
N ALA A 50 29.29 -7.23 -55.27
CA ALA A 50 29.65 -8.16 -54.20
C ALA A 50 29.92 -9.58 -54.71
N ARG A 51 29.08 -10.08 -55.63
CA ARG A 51 29.28 -11.38 -56.28
C ARG A 51 30.57 -11.42 -57.11
N ALA A 52 30.83 -10.38 -57.90
CA ALA A 52 32.05 -10.28 -58.70
C ALA A 52 33.31 -10.26 -57.82
N TYR A 53 33.25 -9.62 -56.66
CA TYR A 53 34.33 -9.66 -55.68
C TYR A 53 34.51 -11.05 -55.06
N ILE A 54 33.44 -11.77 -54.69
CA ILE A 54 33.53 -13.15 -54.19
C ILE A 54 34.12 -14.11 -55.24
N GLU A 55 33.68 -14.00 -56.48
CA GLU A 55 34.18 -14.81 -57.60
C GLU A 55 35.68 -14.55 -57.81
N SER A 56 36.07 -13.27 -57.88
CA SER A 56 37.47 -12.88 -57.96
C SER A 56 38.28 -13.40 -56.77
N ALA A 57 37.75 -13.31 -55.54
CA ALA A 57 38.42 -13.83 -54.37
C ALA A 57 38.65 -15.35 -54.47
N THR A 58 37.67 -16.09 -54.99
CA THR A 58 37.76 -17.54 -55.18
C THR A 58 38.81 -17.92 -56.23
N GLU A 59 38.88 -17.19 -57.34
CA GLU A 59 39.94 -17.37 -58.34
C GLU A 59 41.33 -17.13 -57.74
N TYR A 60 41.53 -16.00 -57.04
CA TYR A 60 42.80 -15.71 -56.39
C TYR A 60 43.15 -16.74 -55.31
N ARG A 61 42.17 -17.22 -54.55
CA ARG A 61 42.39 -18.29 -53.57
C ARG A 61 42.87 -19.58 -54.22
N SER A 62 42.27 -19.98 -55.34
CA SER A 62 42.67 -21.19 -56.08
C SER A 62 44.09 -21.08 -56.67
N SER A 63 44.55 -19.88 -56.99
CA SER A 63 45.92 -19.59 -57.44
C SER A 63 46.89 -19.25 -56.31
N LYS A 64 46.50 -19.44 -55.04
CA LYS A 64 47.27 -19.09 -53.82
C LYS A 64 47.59 -17.59 -53.68
N GLY A 65 46.88 -16.71 -54.39
CA GLY A 65 46.94 -15.26 -54.21
C GLY A 65 46.17 -14.77 -52.99
N TYR A 66 46.43 -15.34 -51.81
CA TYR A 66 45.59 -15.16 -50.61
C TYR A 66 45.43 -13.71 -50.16
N LYS A 67 46.46 -12.87 -50.26
CA LYS A 67 46.35 -11.44 -49.91
C LYS A 67 45.35 -10.69 -50.80
N ILE A 68 45.30 -11.02 -52.09
CA ILE A 68 44.36 -10.40 -53.04
C ILE A 68 42.95 -10.99 -52.85
N ALA A 69 42.86 -12.30 -52.58
CA ALA A 69 41.61 -12.95 -52.21
C ALA A 69 40.98 -12.29 -50.97
N ALA A 70 41.78 -12.08 -49.91
CA ALA A 70 41.36 -11.39 -48.70
C ALA A 70 40.84 -9.98 -48.98
N ARG A 71 41.52 -9.21 -49.85
CA ARG A 71 41.08 -7.86 -50.23
C ARG A 71 39.72 -7.90 -50.92
N ASN A 72 39.53 -8.77 -51.91
CA ASN A 72 38.28 -8.89 -52.63
C ASN A 72 37.14 -9.38 -51.72
N SER A 73 37.39 -10.35 -50.86
CA SER A 73 36.41 -10.80 -49.86
C SER A 73 36.06 -9.69 -48.86
N SER A 74 37.00 -8.82 -48.50
CA SER A 74 36.73 -7.67 -47.61
C SER A 74 35.90 -6.59 -48.30
N GLU A 75 36.15 -6.31 -49.58
CA GLU A 75 35.30 -5.43 -50.40
C GLU A 75 33.89 -5.98 -50.53
N ALA A 76 33.73 -7.29 -50.76
CA ALA A 76 32.42 -7.92 -50.76
C ALA A 76 31.72 -7.75 -49.39
N GLY A 77 32.45 -7.92 -48.29
CA GLY A 77 31.95 -7.69 -46.93
C GLY A 77 31.48 -6.26 -46.70
N ASP A 78 32.24 -5.25 -47.15
CA ASP A 78 31.85 -3.84 -47.05
C ASP A 78 30.58 -3.55 -47.88
N VAL A 79 30.45 -4.15 -49.07
CA VAL A 79 29.25 -4.00 -49.92
C VAL A 79 28.02 -4.67 -49.29
N TYR A 80 28.14 -5.90 -48.77
CA TYR A 80 27.04 -6.55 -48.07
C TYR A 80 26.64 -5.82 -46.79
N SER A 81 27.62 -5.26 -46.07
CA SER A 81 27.37 -4.41 -44.91
C SER A 81 26.60 -3.15 -45.29
N HIS A 82 26.93 -2.50 -46.42
CA HIS A 82 26.18 -1.35 -46.95
C HIS A 82 24.74 -1.71 -47.30
N LEU A 83 24.52 -2.93 -47.79
CA LEU A 83 23.18 -3.47 -48.10
C LEU A 83 22.40 -3.97 -46.86
N ALA A 84 22.96 -3.87 -45.66
CA ALA A 84 22.42 -4.44 -44.42
C ALA A 84 22.22 -5.97 -44.47
N GLU A 85 22.95 -6.69 -45.33
CA GLU A 85 22.92 -8.15 -45.45
C GLU A 85 23.94 -8.78 -44.49
N ALA A 86 23.66 -8.68 -43.19
CA ALA A 86 24.63 -9.01 -42.12
C ALA A 86 25.24 -10.42 -42.24
N GLY A 87 24.43 -11.44 -42.57
CA GLY A 87 24.90 -12.82 -42.68
C GLY A 87 25.84 -13.07 -43.86
N GLU A 88 25.69 -12.33 -44.97
CA GLU A 88 26.62 -12.39 -46.11
C GLU A 88 27.88 -11.57 -45.82
N ALA A 89 27.73 -10.41 -45.17
CA ALA A 89 28.86 -9.58 -44.75
C ALA A 89 29.80 -10.34 -43.79
N ILE A 90 29.25 -11.00 -42.77
CA ILE A 90 30.02 -11.81 -41.81
C ILE A 90 30.78 -12.92 -42.54
N ARG A 91 30.13 -13.67 -43.43
CA ARG A 91 30.78 -14.75 -44.20
C ARG A 91 31.90 -14.24 -45.12
N ALA A 92 31.70 -13.08 -45.74
CA ALA A 92 32.70 -12.46 -46.59
C ALA A 92 33.91 -11.97 -45.78
N TYR A 93 33.70 -11.32 -44.63
CA TYR A 93 34.78 -10.91 -43.72
C TYR A 93 35.51 -12.10 -43.08
N GLU A 94 34.79 -13.15 -42.70
CA GLU A 94 35.38 -14.40 -42.20
C GLU A 94 36.30 -15.02 -43.26
N SER A 95 35.81 -15.13 -44.50
CA SER A 95 36.64 -15.63 -45.63
C SER A 95 37.87 -14.74 -45.85
N ALA A 96 37.72 -13.42 -45.73
CA ALA A 96 38.84 -12.50 -45.85
C ALA A 96 39.85 -12.66 -44.73
N ALA A 97 39.40 -12.88 -43.49
CA ALA A 97 40.26 -13.13 -42.35
C ALA A 97 41.04 -14.45 -42.52
N ASP A 98 40.40 -15.52 -42.98
CA ASP A 98 41.06 -16.79 -43.28
C ASP A 98 42.12 -16.66 -44.39
N ASP A 99 41.78 -15.98 -45.49
CA ASP A 99 42.73 -15.72 -46.57
C ASP A 99 43.91 -14.87 -46.08
N LEU A 100 43.66 -13.85 -45.26
CA LEU A 100 44.73 -13.00 -44.71
C LEU A 100 45.64 -13.77 -43.75
N TYR A 101 45.08 -14.69 -42.96
CA TYR A 101 45.84 -15.59 -42.10
C TYR A 101 46.69 -16.58 -42.91
N ALA A 102 46.16 -17.11 -44.01
CA ALA A 102 46.92 -17.96 -44.93
C ALA A 102 48.08 -17.17 -45.57
N ALA A 103 47.83 -15.94 -46.01
CA ALA A 103 48.85 -15.05 -46.58
C ALA A 103 50.00 -14.74 -45.59
N ALA A 104 49.71 -14.70 -44.29
CA ALA A 104 50.74 -14.52 -43.26
C ALA A 104 51.81 -15.63 -43.30
N SER A 105 51.39 -16.87 -43.58
CA SER A 105 52.28 -18.03 -43.59
C SER A 105 53.33 -17.94 -44.70
N GLU A 106 53.00 -17.34 -45.84
CA GLU A 106 53.94 -17.16 -46.97
C GLU A 106 55.09 -16.23 -46.60
N HIS A 107 54.79 -15.12 -45.91
CA HIS A 107 55.81 -14.18 -45.42
C HIS A 107 56.72 -14.82 -44.37
N LEU A 108 56.19 -15.75 -43.57
CA LEU A 108 56.94 -16.44 -42.52
C LEU A 108 57.87 -17.55 -43.06
N MET A 109 57.85 -17.86 -44.36
CA MET A 109 58.75 -18.85 -44.97
C MET A 109 60.17 -18.33 -45.22
N TRP A 110 60.34 -17.01 -45.30
CA TRP A 110 61.60 -16.39 -45.76
C TRP A 110 62.62 -16.18 -44.64
N ASP A 111 62.26 -16.43 -43.37
CA ASP A 111 63.09 -16.30 -42.16
C ASP A 111 63.80 -14.94 -41.97
N GLU A 112 63.41 -13.92 -42.74
CA GLU A 112 63.90 -12.56 -42.59
C GLU A 112 63.12 -11.81 -41.51
N PRO A 113 63.78 -10.93 -40.72
CA PRO A 113 63.10 -10.16 -39.66
C PRO A 113 61.97 -9.26 -40.19
N ALA A 114 62.18 -8.65 -41.37
CA ALA A 114 61.20 -7.80 -42.03
C ALA A 114 59.99 -8.61 -42.52
N GLU A 115 60.23 -9.77 -43.14
CA GLU A 115 59.17 -10.65 -43.61
C GLU A 115 58.39 -11.29 -42.46
N THR A 116 59.07 -11.62 -41.36
CA THR A 116 58.42 -12.10 -40.13
C THR A 116 57.49 -11.03 -39.54
N LYS A 117 57.93 -9.76 -39.51
CA LYS A 117 57.10 -8.62 -39.08
C LYS A 117 55.88 -8.45 -40.00
N ASN A 118 56.06 -8.55 -41.32
CA ASN A 118 54.97 -8.47 -42.29
C ASN A 118 53.96 -9.62 -42.10
N GLY A 119 54.43 -10.86 -41.98
CA GLY A 119 53.57 -12.02 -41.74
C GLY A 119 52.77 -11.92 -40.44
N THR A 120 53.43 -11.49 -39.36
CA THR A 120 52.75 -11.30 -38.06
C THR A 120 51.71 -10.19 -38.16
N ALA A 121 51.96 -9.11 -38.90
CA ALA A 121 50.97 -8.06 -39.13
C ALA A 121 49.72 -8.56 -39.86
N LEU A 122 49.87 -9.40 -40.89
CA LEU A 122 48.73 -10.00 -41.59
C LEU A 122 47.94 -10.93 -40.66
N ALA A 123 48.62 -11.76 -39.86
CA ALA A 123 47.96 -12.67 -38.92
C ALA A 123 47.19 -11.93 -37.81
N MET A 124 47.78 -10.90 -37.21
CA MET A 124 47.11 -10.11 -36.17
C MET A 124 45.94 -9.30 -36.74
N THR A 125 46.06 -8.82 -37.97
CA THR A 125 44.94 -8.14 -38.66
C THR A 125 43.80 -9.11 -38.95
N SER A 126 44.10 -10.34 -39.36
CA SER A 126 43.09 -11.41 -39.48
C SER A 126 42.36 -11.66 -38.15
N CYS A 127 43.10 -11.73 -37.04
CA CYS A 127 42.50 -11.87 -35.71
C CYS A 127 41.59 -10.67 -35.36
N LEU A 128 42.00 -9.44 -35.67
CA LEU A 128 41.16 -8.26 -35.48
C LEU A 128 39.92 -8.24 -36.37
N MET A 129 40.00 -8.80 -37.58
CA MET A 129 38.83 -9.00 -38.44
C MET A 129 37.84 -10.01 -37.84
N TYR A 130 38.35 -11.05 -37.17
CA TYR A 130 37.50 -11.97 -36.39
C TYR A 130 36.81 -11.28 -35.22
N VAL A 131 37.54 -10.45 -34.48
CA VAL A 131 36.95 -9.63 -33.40
C VAL A 131 35.89 -8.68 -33.96
N MET A 132 36.16 -8.01 -35.08
CA MET A 132 35.22 -7.08 -35.73
C MET A 132 33.86 -7.73 -36.03
N ILE A 133 33.83 -9.02 -36.39
CA ILE A 133 32.60 -9.75 -36.72
C ILE A 133 31.98 -10.50 -35.53
N GLY A 134 32.44 -10.24 -34.30
CA GLY A 134 31.91 -10.87 -33.09
C GLY A 134 32.33 -12.34 -32.92
N GLN A 135 33.48 -12.73 -33.46
CA GLN A 135 34.07 -14.07 -33.30
C GLN A 135 35.37 -13.99 -32.47
N GLU A 136 35.30 -13.40 -31.27
CA GLU A 136 36.49 -13.14 -30.43
C GLU A 136 37.19 -14.43 -30.01
N ASP A 137 36.43 -15.47 -29.66
CA ASP A 137 36.98 -16.78 -29.29
C ASP A 137 37.82 -17.39 -30.42
N LYS A 138 37.36 -17.24 -31.67
CA LYS A 138 38.09 -17.69 -32.86
C LYS A 138 39.36 -16.86 -33.05
N ALA A 139 39.27 -15.53 -32.86
CA ALA A 139 40.42 -14.63 -32.91
C ALA A 139 41.52 -15.02 -31.89
N PHE A 140 41.14 -15.21 -30.64
CA PHE A 140 42.07 -15.54 -29.55
C PHE A 140 42.69 -16.93 -29.75
N LYS A 141 41.88 -17.90 -30.18
CA LYS A 141 42.38 -19.23 -30.56
C LYS A 141 43.40 -19.15 -31.69
N LYS A 142 43.10 -18.40 -32.76
CA LYS A 142 44.01 -18.22 -33.90
C LYS A 142 45.31 -17.51 -33.54
N ALA A 143 45.25 -16.50 -32.67
CA ALA A 143 46.45 -15.83 -32.18
C ALA A 143 47.36 -16.77 -31.37
N ARG A 144 46.78 -17.61 -30.50
CA ARG A 144 47.54 -18.64 -29.78
C ARG A 144 48.13 -19.70 -30.71
N GLU A 145 47.35 -20.18 -31.69
CA GLU A 145 47.83 -21.10 -32.73
C GLU A 145 49.03 -20.50 -33.47
N PHE A 146 48.95 -19.23 -33.86
CA PHE A 146 50.02 -18.52 -34.52
C PHE A 146 51.30 -18.45 -33.68
N GLN A 147 51.18 -18.05 -32.40
CA GLN A 147 52.31 -17.97 -31.47
C GLN A 147 52.95 -19.36 -31.24
N ASN A 148 52.14 -20.41 -31.11
CA ASN A 148 52.63 -21.77 -30.91
C ASN A 148 53.35 -22.30 -32.16
N GLN A 149 52.83 -22.02 -33.35
CA GLN A 149 53.39 -22.51 -34.60
C GLN A 149 54.67 -21.77 -35.01
N TYR A 150 54.74 -20.46 -34.76
CA TYR A 150 55.82 -19.61 -35.25
C TYR A 150 56.70 -19.01 -34.14
N GLY A 151 56.53 -19.42 -32.88
CA GLY A 151 57.18 -18.82 -31.72
C GLY A 151 58.71 -18.69 -31.82
N SER A 152 59.39 -19.66 -32.44
CA SER A 152 60.84 -19.60 -32.66
C SER A 152 61.27 -18.46 -33.60
N LYS A 153 60.38 -18.01 -34.49
CA LYS A 153 60.60 -16.89 -35.43
C LYS A 153 60.24 -15.53 -34.81
N LEU A 154 59.45 -15.52 -33.73
CA LEU A 154 59.01 -14.30 -33.04
C LEU A 154 60.06 -13.81 -32.01
N SER A 155 61.34 -13.80 -32.38
CA SER A 155 62.43 -13.43 -31.45
C SER A 155 62.69 -11.92 -31.39
N PHE A 156 62.28 -11.16 -32.41
CA PHE A 156 62.50 -9.72 -32.46
C PHE A 156 61.50 -8.95 -31.58
N PRO A 157 61.96 -7.98 -30.75
CA PRO A 157 61.08 -7.28 -29.80
C PRO A 157 59.84 -6.62 -30.42
N ALA A 158 59.98 -6.00 -31.60
CA ALA A 158 58.84 -5.39 -32.31
C ALA A 158 57.82 -6.45 -32.79
N VAL A 159 58.29 -7.62 -33.20
CA VAL A 159 57.45 -8.75 -33.62
C VAL A 159 56.77 -9.38 -32.41
N GLN A 160 57.47 -9.50 -31.28
CA GLN A 160 56.89 -9.96 -30.02
C GLN A 160 55.75 -9.05 -29.55
N ARG A 161 55.99 -7.73 -29.52
CA ARG A 161 54.95 -6.75 -29.19
C ARG A 161 53.74 -6.90 -30.10
N LEU A 162 53.96 -6.96 -31.41
CA LEU A 162 52.88 -7.07 -32.39
C LEU A 162 52.11 -8.40 -32.23
N SER A 163 52.80 -9.52 -32.01
CA SER A 163 52.17 -10.81 -31.75
C SER A 163 51.39 -10.87 -30.43
N GLY A 164 51.76 -10.03 -29.45
CA GLY A 164 51.10 -9.92 -28.16
C GLY A 164 49.85 -9.05 -28.15
N LEU A 165 49.56 -8.33 -29.23
CA LEU A 165 48.42 -7.41 -29.35
C LEU A 165 47.10 -8.11 -29.02
N ILE A 166 46.84 -9.28 -29.63
CA ILE A 166 45.59 -10.00 -29.43
C ILE A 166 45.48 -10.54 -27.99
N ASN A 167 46.58 -10.96 -27.38
CA ASN A 167 46.59 -11.41 -25.98
C ASN A 167 46.25 -10.25 -25.02
N LYS A 168 46.69 -9.02 -25.34
CA LYS A 168 46.33 -7.82 -24.57
C LYS A 168 44.85 -7.48 -24.70
N LEU A 169 44.26 -7.65 -25.89
CA LEU A 169 42.81 -7.49 -26.08
C LEU A 169 42.02 -8.58 -25.35
N GLU A 170 42.49 -9.83 -25.35
CA GLU A 170 41.89 -10.92 -24.57
C GLU A 170 41.92 -10.61 -23.07
N GLN A 171 43.05 -10.16 -22.54
CA GLN A 171 43.18 -9.72 -21.15
C GLN A 171 42.26 -8.54 -20.82
N ALA A 172 42.14 -7.58 -21.74
CA ALA A 172 41.23 -6.46 -21.58
C ALA A 172 39.78 -6.95 -21.45
N ILE A 173 39.33 -7.83 -22.36
CA ILE A 173 37.94 -8.33 -22.38
C ILE A 173 37.63 -9.28 -21.21
N ALA A 174 38.58 -10.13 -20.83
CA ALA A 174 38.39 -11.13 -19.78
C ALA A 174 38.39 -10.51 -18.38
N ASN A 175 39.29 -9.55 -18.14
CA ASN A 175 39.50 -8.95 -16.82
C ASN A 175 39.01 -7.50 -16.71
N ILE A 176 38.34 -6.98 -17.74
CA ILE A 176 37.93 -5.56 -17.84
C ILE A 176 39.16 -4.65 -17.59
N ASN A 177 40.30 -5.01 -18.19
CA ASN A 177 41.56 -4.31 -18.00
C ASN A 177 41.74 -3.24 -19.08
N ILE A 178 41.39 -2.00 -18.73
CA ILE A 178 41.47 -0.83 -19.62
C ILE A 178 42.92 -0.48 -19.98
N GLU A 179 43.87 -0.69 -19.07
CA GLU A 179 45.29 -0.46 -19.34
C GLU A 179 45.79 -1.41 -20.43
N ALA A 180 45.41 -2.69 -20.35
CA ALA A 180 45.71 -3.68 -21.39
C ALA A 180 45.11 -3.30 -22.74
N PHE A 181 43.89 -2.73 -22.76
CA PHE A 181 43.28 -2.22 -23.99
C PHE A 181 44.04 -1.01 -24.55
N SER A 182 44.40 -0.04 -23.71
CA SER A 182 45.14 1.16 -24.12
C SER A 182 46.53 0.81 -24.67
N GLU A 183 47.21 -0.17 -24.05
CA GLU A 183 48.46 -0.73 -24.57
C GLU A 183 48.26 -1.39 -25.94
N ALA A 184 47.19 -2.19 -26.11
CA ALA A 184 46.88 -2.84 -27.38
C ALA A 184 46.57 -1.84 -28.50
N GLU A 185 45.81 -0.77 -28.21
CA GLU A 185 45.52 0.31 -29.15
C GLU A 185 46.81 1.04 -29.56
N THR A 186 47.69 1.32 -28.58
CA THR A 186 49.00 1.90 -28.85
C THR A 186 49.86 1.00 -29.74
N MET A 187 49.87 -0.32 -29.49
CA MET A 187 50.57 -1.29 -30.35
C MET A 187 49.98 -1.35 -31.76
N ALA A 188 48.66 -1.26 -31.90
CA ALA A 188 48.00 -1.25 -33.20
C ALA A 188 48.43 -0.05 -34.05
N ILE A 189 48.49 1.14 -33.44
CA ILE A 189 48.86 2.39 -34.11
C ILE A 189 50.37 2.43 -34.42
N SER A 190 51.20 2.10 -33.43
CA SER A 190 52.66 2.27 -33.52
C SER A 190 53.40 1.14 -34.23
N GLU A 191 52.85 -0.09 -34.22
CA GLU A 191 53.52 -1.26 -34.79
C GLU A 191 52.71 -1.91 -35.92
N LEU A 192 51.41 -2.18 -35.70
CA LEU A 192 50.60 -2.94 -36.67
C LEU A 192 50.33 -2.17 -37.96
N LYS A 193 49.82 -0.94 -37.89
CA LYS A 193 49.53 -0.12 -39.09
C LYS A 193 50.80 0.15 -39.93
N PRO A 194 51.96 0.50 -39.35
CA PRO A 194 53.21 0.62 -40.11
C PRO A 194 53.65 -0.71 -40.74
N ALA A 195 53.52 -1.84 -40.02
CA ALA A 195 53.85 -3.16 -40.56
C ALA A 195 52.94 -3.57 -41.72
N LEU A 196 51.65 -3.23 -41.67
CA LEU A 196 50.73 -3.40 -42.80
C LEU A 196 51.13 -2.58 -44.02
N SER A 197 51.59 -1.34 -43.81
CA SER A 197 52.12 -0.51 -44.91
C SER A 197 53.34 -1.18 -45.57
N SER A 198 54.28 -1.67 -44.76
CA SER A 198 55.46 -2.43 -45.21
C SER A 198 55.08 -3.69 -46.00
N ALA A 199 54.06 -4.44 -45.55
CA ALA A 199 53.54 -5.62 -46.23
C ALA A 199 52.73 -5.32 -47.52
N LYS A 200 52.64 -4.05 -47.93
CA LYS A 200 51.76 -3.57 -49.01
C LYS A 200 50.29 -3.95 -48.79
N ALA A 201 49.85 -3.84 -47.54
CA ALA A 201 48.55 -4.27 -47.02
C ALA A 201 47.84 -3.15 -46.24
N SER A 202 48.21 -1.87 -46.47
CA SER A 202 47.63 -0.70 -45.81
C SER A 202 46.11 -0.59 -45.94
N TYR A 203 45.54 -1.18 -47.00
CA TYR A 203 44.09 -1.31 -47.20
C TYR A 203 43.36 -1.91 -45.99
N PHE A 204 43.97 -2.86 -45.27
CA PHE A 204 43.33 -3.53 -44.15
C PHE A 204 43.36 -2.73 -42.84
N ALA A 205 44.06 -1.58 -42.80
CA ALA A 205 44.14 -0.75 -41.59
C ALA A 205 42.76 -0.31 -41.07
N LYS A 206 41.77 -0.12 -41.95
CA LYS A 206 40.39 0.20 -41.55
C LYS A 206 39.73 -0.93 -40.74
N TYR A 207 40.08 -2.19 -40.98
CA TYR A 207 39.52 -3.31 -40.22
C TYR A 207 40.21 -3.50 -38.87
N VAL A 208 41.48 -3.08 -38.74
CA VAL A 208 42.15 -2.95 -37.44
C VAL A 208 41.36 -1.97 -36.57
N ASP A 209 40.99 -0.81 -37.12
CA ASP A 209 40.22 0.20 -36.40
C ASP A 209 38.83 -0.30 -36.00
N LYS A 210 38.10 -0.94 -36.93
CA LYS A 210 36.80 -1.56 -36.63
C LYS A 210 36.91 -2.67 -35.57
N GLY A 211 37.97 -3.47 -35.59
CA GLY A 211 38.22 -4.52 -34.60
C GLY A 211 38.47 -3.94 -33.19
N LEU A 212 39.27 -2.88 -33.08
CA LEU A 212 39.48 -2.17 -31.80
C LEU A 212 38.21 -1.49 -31.29
N GLU A 213 37.42 -0.90 -32.19
CA GLU A 213 36.11 -0.33 -31.82
C GLU A 213 35.17 -1.39 -31.28
N MET A 214 35.13 -2.58 -31.88
CA MET A 214 34.33 -3.68 -31.36
C MET A 214 34.78 -4.10 -29.95
N VAL A 215 36.09 -4.16 -29.68
CA VAL A 215 36.58 -4.42 -28.31
C VAL A 215 36.13 -3.31 -27.34
N ARG A 216 36.16 -2.05 -27.77
CA ARG A 216 35.68 -0.92 -26.97
C ARG A 216 34.19 -1.06 -26.64
N GLU A 217 33.37 -1.47 -27.60
CA GLU A 217 31.95 -1.76 -27.39
C GLU A 217 31.72 -2.93 -26.43
N ILE A 218 32.48 -4.02 -26.57
CA ILE A 218 32.42 -5.16 -25.64
C ILE A 218 32.79 -4.73 -24.21
N LEU A 219 33.84 -3.90 -24.07
CA LEU A 219 34.25 -3.38 -22.76
C LEU A 219 33.20 -2.45 -22.16
N ARG A 220 32.57 -1.58 -22.96
CA ARG A 220 31.43 -0.74 -22.52
C ARG A 220 30.27 -1.59 -22.05
N GLY A 221 29.91 -2.64 -22.79
CA GLY A 221 28.83 -3.57 -22.42
C GLY A 221 29.09 -4.35 -21.13
N LYS A 222 30.36 -4.58 -20.77
CA LYS A 222 30.74 -5.27 -19.52
C LYS A 222 31.05 -4.32 -18.36
N LEU A 223 31.14 -3.01 -18.60
CA LEU A 223 31.50 -2.06 -17.56
C LEU A 223 30.31 -1.84 -16.62
N GLN A 224 30.49 -2.22 -15.36
CA GLN A 224 29.56 -1.84 -14.30
C GLN A 224 29.62 -0.34 -14.08
N THR A 225 28.50 0.35 -14.26
CA THR A 225 28.43 1.81 -14.13
C THR A 225 28.02 2.21 -12.71
N PRO A 226 28.70 3.20 -12.10
CA PRO A 226 28.25 3.77 -10.85
C PRO A 226 26.97 4.57 -11.06
N LYS A 227 26.08 4.57 -10.07
CA LYS A 227 24.87 5.39 -10.07
C LYS A 227 24.66 5.96 -8.69
N LEU A 228 25.07 7.22 -8.52
CA LEU A 228 24.86 7.92 -7.26
C LEU A 228 23.44 8.49 -7.19
N THR A 229 22.80 8.28 -6.05
CA THR A 229 21.54 8.91 -5.65
C THR A 229 21.74 9.55 -4.30
N GLY A 230 20.88 10.48 -3.91
CA GLY A 230 20.96 10.99 -2.55
C GLY A 230 19.67 11.57 -2.05
N ARG A 231 19.64 11.78 -0.74
CA ARG A 231 18.51 12.35 -0.01
C ARG A 231 18.99 13.45 0.92
N LEU A 232 18.21 14.53 0.97
CA LEU A 232 18.37 15.60 1.94
C LEU A 232 17.50 15.30 3.15
N GLN A 233 18.09 15.35 4.33
CA GLN A 233 17.40 15.33 5.61
C GLN A 233 17.49 16.75 6.17
N LEU A 234 16.36 17.46 6.06
CA LEU A 234 16.20 18.81 6.57
C LEU A 234 15.49 18.74 7.92
N PRO A 235 15.90 19.54 8.91
CA PRO A 235 15.18 19.64 10.17
C PRO A 235 13.79 20.26 9.93
N ILE A 236 12.81 19.76 10.66
CA ILE A 236 11.43 20.23 10.60
C ILE A 236 11.24 21.27 11.71
N ASP A 237 10.57 22.39 11.38
CA ASP A 237 10.15 23.41 12.33
C ASP A 237 11.28 24.05 13.14
N MET A 238 12.00 24.94 12.47
CA MET A 238 13.14 25.65 13.03
C MET A 238 12.89 27.16 13.04
N THR A 239 13.56 27.83 13.99
CA THR A 239 13.50 29.29 14.11
C THR A 239 14.71 29.98 13.49
N PHE A 240 14.62 31.29 13.23
CA PHE A 240 15.73 32.07 12.67
C PHE A 240 16.95 32.17 13.62
N SER A 241 16.77 32.00 14.93
CA SER A 241 17.83 32.15 15.93
C SER A 241 18.66 30.88 16.13
N GLU A 242 18.17 29.72 15.69
CA GLU A 242 18.76 28.40 15.91
C GLU A 242 19.80 27.99 14.86
N GLU A 243 20.71 27.10 15.26
CA GLU A 243 21.64 26.44 14.36
C GLU A 243 20.99 25.20 13.74
N LEU A 244 21.04 25.12 12.42
CA LEU A 244 20.35 24.16 11.56
C LEU A 244 21.34 23.07 11.14
N GLY A 245 21.19 21.86 11.66
CA GLY A 245 21.94 20.69 11.17
C GLY A 245 21.32 20.17 9.87
N LEU A 246 22.04 20.30 8.75
CA LEU A 246 21.62 19.78 7.45
C LEU A 246 22.43 18.52 7.14
N VAL A 247 21.72 17.42 6.84
CA VAL A 247 22.36 16.13 6.54
C VAL A 247 21.98 15.70 5.12
N ALA A 248 22.97 15.28 4.35
CA ALA A 248 22.79 14.67 3.05
C ALA A 248 23.40 13.27 3.03
N VAL A 249 22.63 12.30 2.59
CA VAL A 249 23.10 10.91 2.42
C VAL A 249 23.20 10.63 0.93
N VAL A 250 24.41 10.30 0.46
CA VAL A 250 24.70 9.91 -0.93
C VAL A 250 24.92 8.41 -0.96
N ASN A 251 24.13 7.71 -1.77
CA ASN A 251 24.16 6.26 -1.92
C ASN A 251 24.56 5.89 -3.35
N ASN A 252 25.48 4.93 -3.49
CA ASN A 252 25.74 4.32 -4.78
C ASN A 252 24.84 3.11 -5.00
N VAL A 253 23.81 3.28 -5.82
CA VAL A 253 22.88 2.20 -6.23
C VAL A 253 23.30 1.53 -7.54
N GLY A 254 24.47 1.90 -8.08
CA GLY A 254 25.03 1.29 -9.27
C GLY A 254 25.86 0.06 -8.95
N GLU A 255 26.06 -0.78 -9.95
CA GLU A 255 26.88 -2.00 -9.83
C GLU A 255 28.38 -1.68 -9.79
N GLY A 256 28.78 -0.47 -10.22
CA GLY A 256 30.17 -0.03 -10.28
C GLY A 256 30.55 0.93 -9.15
N ALA A 257 31.84 1.00 -8.83
CA ALA A 257 32.37 1.98 -7.87
C ALA A 257 32.43 3.38 -8.50
N ALA A 258 32.02 4.40 -7.75
CA ALA A 258 32.12 5.80 -8.15
C ALA A 258 33.48 6.36 -7.68
N HIS A 259 34.25 6.96 -8.57
CA HIS A 259 35.57 7.52 -8.30
C HIS A 259 35.55 9.05 -8.33
N ASN A 260 36.44 9.69 -7.57
CA ASN A 260 36.60 11.15 -7.51
C ASN A 260 35.27 11.88 -7.28
N VAL A 261 34.48 11.39 -6.33
CA VAL A 261 33.17 11.97 -6.02
C VAL A 261 33.38 13.30 -5.32
N ILE A 262 32.93 14.38 -5.93
CA ILE A 262 32.95 15.73 -5.37
C ILE A 262 31.51 16.12 -5.13
N VAL A 263 31.19 16.58 -3.92
CA VAL A 263 29.86 17.06 -3.56
C VAL A 263 29.99 18.44 -2.91
N GLU A 264 29.17 19.37 -3.35
CA GLU A 264 29.15 20.76 -2.96
C GLU A 264 27.73 21.18 -2.53
N TRP A 265 27.65 21.81 -1.36
CA TRP A 265 26.44 22.43 -0.84
C TRP A 265 26.23 23.81 -1.45
N HIS A 266 25.03 24.06 -1.96
CA HIS A 266 24.58 25.38 -2.36
C HIS A 266 23.42 25.77 -1.46
N LEU A 267 23.67 26.79 -0.64
CA LEU A 267 22.71 27.37 0.28
C LEU A 267 22.20 28.68 -0.32
N ASP A 268 20.91 28.96 -0.14
CA ASP A 268 20.31 30.24 -0.52
C ASP A 268 20.92 31.42 0.28
N ASP A 269 20.88 32.63 -0.28
CA ASP A 269 21.66 33.81 0.17
C ASP A 269 21.39 34.23 1.63
N GLY A 270 20.28 33.80 2.23
CA GLY A 270 19.93 34.09 3.62
C GLY A 270 20.38 33.04 4.65
N LEU A 271 21.10 31.98 4.24
CA LEU A 271 21.68 30.99 5.15
C LEU A 271 23.21 31.13 5.19
N LYS A 272 23.76 31.35 6.39
CA LYS A 272 25.20 31.38 6.65
C LYS A 272 25.67 30.03 7.18
N LEU A 273 26.76 29.53 6.63
CA LEU A 273 27.43 28.34 7.17
C LEU A 273 28.10 28.69 8.51
N VAL A 274 27.81 27.90 9.54
CA VAL A 274 28.42 28.00 10.88
C VAL A 274 29.57 27.00 11.00
N SER A 275 29.35 25.75 10.58
CA SER A 275 30.37 24.70 10.63
C SER A 275 30.18 23.62 9.56
N GLY A 276 31.27 22.98 9.16
CA GLY A 276 31.29 21.90 8.16
C GLY A 276 31.94 22.34 6.84
N ASP A 277 32.21 21.37 5.98
CA ASP A 277 32.81 21.62 4.67
C ASP A 277 31.72 21.77 3.60
N VAL A 278 31.63 22.95 2.98
CA VAL A 278 30.71 23.20 1.85
C VAL A 278 31.00 22.25 0.70
N ARG A 279 32.27 21.91 0.48
CA ARG A 279 32.73 21.01 -0.57
C ARG A 279 33.51 19.85 0.03
N LYS A 280 33.07 18.62 -0.27
CA LYS A 280 33.72 17.38 0.20
C LYS A 280 34.08 16.50 -0.99
N GLN A 281 35.26 15.88 -0.92
CA GLN A 281 35.73 14.95 -1.94
C GLN A 281 35.95 13.56 -1.34
N PHE A 282 35.42 12.54 -2.01
CA PHE A 282 35.64 11.14 -1.71
C PHE A 282 36.44 10.50 -2.84
N GLN A 283 37.48 9.75 -2.47
CA GLN A 283 38.31 9.02 -3.43
C GLN A 283 37.50 7.97 -4.19
N THR A 284 36.70 7.17 -3.46
CA THR A 284 35.85 6.14 -4.04
C THR A 284 34.65 5.86 -3.13
N ILE A 285 33.49 5.61 -3.73
CA ILE A 285 32.29 5.05 -3.07
C ILE A 285 32.03 3.70 -3.75
N GLY A 286 32.08 2.60 -2.99
CA GLY A 286 31.84 1.25 -3.50
C GLY A 286 30.40 1.07 -3.98
N ALA A 287 30.12 -0.05 -4.64
CA ALA A 287 28.74 -0.43 -4.96
C ALA A 287 27.98 -0.69 -3.65
N ASP A 288 26.75 -0.19 -3.55
CA ASP A 288 25.88 -0.24 -2.37
C ASP A 288 26.41 0.47 -1.10
N ASP A 289 27.52 1.19 -1.21
CA ASP A 289 28.03 2.02 -0.12
C ASP A 289 27.29 3.36 -0.04
N SER A 290 27.27 3.92 1.18
CA SER A 290 26.69 5.22 1.47
C SER A 290 27.69 6.13 2.19
N VAL A 291 27.62 7.42 1.90
CA VAL A 291 28.39 8.45 2.59
C VAL A 291 27.47 9.55 3.08
N GLU A 292 27.76 10.05 4.27
CA GLU A 292 27.00 11.12 4.91
C GLU A 292 27.81 12.43 4.89
N LEU A 293 27.12 13.51 4.53
CA LEU A 293 27.61 14.87 4.59
C LEU A 293 26.74 15.63 5.57
N GLN A 294 27.37 16.32 6.52
CA GLN A 294 26.67 17.14 7.50
C GLN A 294 27.29 18.53 7.52
N ILE A 295 26.44 19.54 7.48
CA ILE A 295 26.81 20.94 7.70
C ILE A 295 25.86 21.57 8.72
N THR A 296 26.31 22.64 9.36
CA THR A 296 25.49 23.45 10.25
C THR A 296 25.36 24.83 9.63
N ALA A 297 24.13 25.29 9.42
CA ALA A 297 23.82 26.61 8.89
C ALA A 297 22.98 27.42 9.89
N LYS A 298 22.95 28.74 9.76
CA LYS A 298 22.11 29.63 10.55
C LYS A 298 21.55 30.72 9.65
N ALA A 299 20.35 31.22 9.95
CA ALA A 299 19.82 32.37 9.23
C ALA A 299 20.72 33.60 9.39
N ALA A 300 20.93 34.34 8.31
CA ALA A 300 21.78 35.52 8.30
C ALA A 300 21.18 36.69 9.11
N GLU A 301 19.85 36.76 9.18
CA GLU A 301 19.07 37.79 9.84
C GLU A 301 17.85 37.18 10.55
N GLU A 302 17.54 37.70 11.73
CA GLU A 302 16.28 37.40 12.43
C GLU A 302 15.15 38.19 11.75
N MET A 303 14.16 37.49 11.21
CA MET A 303 13.01 38.08 10.53
C MET A 303 11.72 37.74 11.28
N MET A 304 10.70 38.60 11.12
CA MET A 304 9.35 38.31 11.58
C MET A 304 8.55 37.62 10.46
N GLY A 305 7.84 36.55 10.80
CA GLY A 305 7.04 35.76 9.86
C GLY A 305 7.70 34.44 9.45
N SER A 306 7.42 33.98 8.22
CA SER A 306 7.96 32.73 7.67
C SER A 306 8.74 32.97 6.38
N ARG A 307 9.87 32.29 6.20
CA ARG A 307 10.64 32.33 4.95
C ARG A 307 11.12 30.94 4.56
N ASP A 308 10.98 30.63 3.28
CA ASP A 308 11.45 29.40 2.66
C ASP A 308 12.87 29.62 2.11
N TYR A 309 13.76 28.67 2.38
CA TYR A 309 15.12 28.63 1.86
C TYR A 309 15.30 27.37 1.01
N GLU A 310 15.93 27.54 -0.16
CA GLU A 310 16.27 26.43 -1.04
C GLU A 310 17.66 25.89 -0.70
N ILE A 311 17.75 24.58 -0.51
CA ILE A 311 19.01 23.88 -0.26
C ILE A 311 19.18 22.83 -1.36
N LEU A 312 20.31 22.89 -2.05
CA LEU A 312 20.65 21.94 -3.11
C LEU A 312 22.09 21.47 -2.98
N LEU A 313 22.34 20.20 -3.30
CA LEU A 313 23.70 19.69 -3.45
C LEU A 313 23.95 19.39 -4.92
N ARG A 314 25.11 19.82 -5.39
CA ARG A 314 25.62 19.45 -6.71
C ARG A 314 26.89 18.66 -6.52
N GLY A 315 27.09 17.68 -7.39
CA GLY A 315 28.29 16.88 -7.36
C GLY A 315 28.67 16.38 -8.73
N SER A 316 29.88 15.85 -8.79
CA SER A 316 30.42 15.17 -9.96
C SER A 316 31.12 13.90 -9.51
N TYR A 317 31.03 12.84 -10.29
CA TYR A 317 31.74 11.59 -10.05
C TYR A 317 32.18 10.97 -11.37
N SER A 318 33.10 10.03 -11.31
CA SER A 318 33.63 9.34 -12.49
C SER A 318 33.51 7.83 -12.35
N ASP A 319 33.36 7.14 -13.48
CA ASP A 319 33.49 5.68 -13.54
C ASP A 319 34.97 5.27 -13.68
N ARG A 320 35.22 3.96 -13.80
CA ARG A 320 36.56 3.42 -14.09
C ARG A 320 37.14 3.88 -15.45
N LEU A 321 36.29 4.30 -16.40
CA LEU A 321 36.70 4.86 -17.69
C LEU A 321 36.99 6.37 -17.62
N LYS A 322 36.89 6.99 -16.43
CA LYS A 322 36.96 8.44 -16.23
C LYS A 322 35.87 9.21 -16.97
N THR A 323 34.76 8.56 -17.30
CA THR A 323 33.56 9.25 -17.77
C THR A 323 33.00 10.06 -16.61
N GLU A 324 32.85 11.37 -16.79
CA GLU A 324 32.29 12.25 -15.76
C GLU A 324 30.76 12.25 -15.80
N TYR A 325 30.16 12.15 -14.62
CA TYR A 325 28.72 12.20 -14.37
C TYR A 325 28.43 13.31 -13.37
N SER A 326 27.28 13.95 -13.51
CA SER A 326 26.78 14.92 -12.54
C SER A 326 25.77 14.28 -11.58
N LEU A 327 25.73 14.80 -10.37
CA LEU A 327 24.79 14.45 -9.32
C LEU A 327 24.11 15.74 -8.87
N GLN A 328 22.80 15.70 -8.72
CA GLN A 328 22.04 16.77 -8.08
C GLN A 328 21.09 16.14 -7.05
N ILE A 329 21.10 16.67 -5.83
CA ILE A 329 20.22 16.26 -4.74
C ILE A 329 19.46 17.50 -4.28
N GLY A 330 18.14 17.45 -4.33
CA GLY A 330 17.25 18.59 -4.06
C GLY A 330 16.61 19.15 -5.34
N PRO A 331 15.88 20.27 -5.23
CA PRO A 331 15.89 21.18 -4.09
C PRO A 331 15.12 20.66 -2.88
N GLY A 332 15.70 20.86 -1.69
CA GLY A 332 14.99 20.73 -0.42
C GLY A 332 14.59 22.11 0.08
N ILE A 333 13.32 22.29 0.45
CA ILE A 333 12.80 23.55 0.96
C ILE A 333 12.82 23.50 2.48
N LEU A 334 13.50 24.45 3.11
CA LEU A 334 13.53 24.64 4.55
C LEU A 334 12.74 25.91 4.90
N THR A 335 11.62 25.75 5.60
CA THR A 335 10.82 26.87 6.10
C THR A 335 11.25 27.23 7.51
N LEU A 336 11.80 28.44 7.70
CA LEU A 336 12.06 29.02 9.02
C LEU A 336 10.91 29.93 9.44
N LYS A 337 10.55 29.88 10.72
CA LYS A 337 9.50 30.69 11.33
C LYS A 337 10.01 31.50 12.52
N ASP A 338 9.23 32.46 12.96
CA ASP A 338 9.47 33.28 14.15
C ASP A 338 9.21 32.54 15.47
N TYR A 339 8.37 31.50 15.46
CA TYR A 339 8.12 30.60 16.58
C TYR A 339 8.06 29.14 16.13
N LYS A 340 8.32 28.22 17.06
CA LYS A 340 8.16 26.78 16.83
C LYS A 340 6.69 26.39 16.85
N GLU A 341 6.21 25.90 15.73
CA GLU A 341 4.83 25.44 15.62
C GLU A 341 4.61 24.17 16.47
N SER A 342 5.63 23.33 16.60
CA SER A 342 5.65 22.16 17.46
C SER A 342 5.40 22.49 18.93
N GLU A 343 6.07 23.52 19.47
CA GLU A 343 5.86 23.98 20.86
C GLU A 343 4.44 24.51 21.06
N LYS A 344 3.92 25.26 20.09
CA LYS A 344 2.54 25.77 20.15
C LYS A 344 1.53 24.63 20.11
N ILE A 345 1.72 23.63 19.24
CA ILE A 345 0.84 22.45 19.19
C ILE A 345 0.93 21.65 20.48
N ALA A 346 2.12 21.53 21.09
CA ALA A 346 2.29 20.88 22.39
C ALA A 346 1.50 21.60 23.48
N GLN A 347 1.60 22.93 23.55
CA GLN A 347 0.83 23.73 24.49
C GLN A 347 -0.69 23.59 24.25
N ASP A 348 -1.13 23.61 22.99
CA ASP A 348 -2.54 23.41 22.64
C ASP A 348 -3.02 22.01 23.04
N LEU A 349 -2.20 20.96 22.86
CA LEU A 349 -2.49 19.59 23.31
C LEU A 349 -2.72 19.53 24.82
N ASP A 350 -1.83 20.13 25.62
CA ASP A 350 -1.93 20.15 27.09
C ASP A 350 -3.21 20.87 27.54
N ILE A 351 -3.52 22.02 26.94
CA ILE A 351 -4.75 22.77 27.23
C ILE A 351 -5.98 21.94 26.88
N THR A 352 -6.00 21.32 25.70
CA THR A 352 -7.13 20.50 25.24
C THR A 352 -7.30 19.24 26.09
N GLU A 353 -6.22 18.58 26.53
CA GLU A 353 -6.31 17.45 27.46
C GLU A 353 -6.89 17.89 28.81
N GLY A 354 -6.45 19.03 29.34
CA GLY A 354 -7.04 19.63 30.54
C GLY A 354 -8.54 19.86 30.42
N ARG A 355 -9.00 20.38 29.26
CA ARG A 355 -10.44 20.57 28.99
C ARG A 355 -11.22 19.25 28.92
N ILE A 356 -10.66 18.19 28.34
CA ILE A 356 -11.28 16.85 28.35
C ILE A 356 -11.42 16.34 29.81
N GLY A 357 -10.41 16.57 30.65
CA GLY A 357 -10.46 16.22 32.07
C GLY A 357 -11.58 16.94 32.82
N LEU A 358 -11.74 18.24 32.57
CA LEU A 358 -12.84 19.04 33.15
C LEU A 358 -14.21 18.55 32.66
N LEU A 359 -14.36 18.28 31.36
CA LEU A 359 -15.58 17.71 30.78
C LEU A 359 -15.94 16.36 31.40
N SER A 360 -14.95 15.49 31.61
CA SER A 360 -15.15 14.19 32.26
C SER A 360 -15.69 14.36 33.67
N THR A 361 -15.18 15.35 34.42
CA THR A 361 -15.64 15.65 35.78
C THR A 361 -17.06 16.24 35.77
N SER A 362 -17.37 17.11 34.80
CA SER A 362 -18.72 17.67 34.62
C SER A 362 -19.75 16.61 34.23
N LEU A 363 -19.33 15.57 33.49
CA LEU A 363 -20.20 14.44 33.14
C LEU A 363 -20.59 13.58 34.34
N GLU A 364 -19.69 13.40 35.32
CA GLU A 364 -20.02 12.68 36.57
C GLU A 364 -21.20 13.32 37.31
N GLN A 365 -21.33 14.65 37.21
CA GLN A 365 -22.42 15.42 37.81
C GLN A 365 -23.66 15.53 36.91
N PHE A 366 -23.59 14.99 35.69
CA PHE A 366 -24.66 15.08 34.72
C PHE A 366 -25.74 14.02 35.00
N PRO A 367 -27.03 14.39 35.10
CA PRO A 367 -28.10 13.53 35.61
C PRO A 367 -28.65 12.52 34.59
N PHE A 368 -27.90 12.24 33.52
CA PHE A 368 -28.33 11.43 32.37
C PHE A 368 -27.38 10.24 32.15
N ASP A 369 -27.72 9.32 31.25
CA ASP A 369 -26.88 8.16 30.93
C ASP A 369 -25.50 8.61 30.40
N GLN A 370 -24.46 8.38 31.20
CA GLN A 370 -23.10 8.89 30.98
C GLN A 370 -22.34 8.08 29.93
N GLU A 371 -22.70 6.82 29.73
CA GLU A 371 -21.96 5.85 28.89
C GLU A 371 -21.72 6.32 27.43
N PRO A 372 -22.70 6.92 26.71
CA PRO A 372 -22.46 7.42 25.36
C PRO A 372 -21.48 8.60 25.32
N LEU A 373 -21.55 9.51 26.31
CA LEU A 373 -20.72 10.70 26.41
C LEU A 373 -19.30 10.34 26.85
N GLU A 374 -19.16 9.41 27.79
CA GLU A 374 -17.87 8.83 28.20
C GLU A 374 -17.17 8.15 27.02
N ARG A 375 -17.90 7.41 26.19
CA ARG A 375 -17.35 6.79 24.98
C ARG A 375 -16.81 7.84 24.00
N ILE A 376 -17.52 8.95 23.83
CA ILE A 376 -17.07 10.08 23.00
C ILE A 376 -15.81 10.70 23.61
N LEU A 377 -15.77 10.99 24.91
CA LEU A 377 -14.58 11.54 25.57
C LEU A 377 -13.37 10.62 25.45
N LYS A 378 -13.56 9.30 25.60
CA LYS A 378 -12.48 8.31 25.42
C LYS A 378 -11.94 8.32 23.98
N GLN A 379 -12.80 8.49 22.99
CA GLN A 379 -12.40 8.64 21.59
C GLN A 379 -11.65 9.95 21.33
N LEU A 380 -12.10 11.06 21.93
CA LEU A 380 -11.41 12.35 21.86
C LEU A 380 -10.01 12.26 22.48
N LYS A 381 -9.88 11.65 23.67
CA LYS A 381 -8.59 11.41 24.32
C LYS A 381 -7.68 10.54 23.46
N SER A 382 -8.20 9.46 22.88
CA SER A 382 -7.42 8.63 21.94
C SER A 382 -6.98 9.41 20.70
N SER A 383 -7.82 10.32 20.17
CA SER A 383 -7.45 11.17 19.03
C SER A 383 -6.38 12.19 19.40
N LEU A 384 -6.38 12.68 20.65
CA LEU A 384 -5.40 13.61 21.19
C LEU A 384 -4.04 12.93 21.39
N ASN A 385 -4.02 11.70 21.94
CA ASN A 385 -2.81 10.89 22.02
C ASN A 385 -2.20 10.63 20.63
N LYS A 386 -3.04 10.34 19.62
CA LYS A 386 -2.57 10.20 18.23
C LYS A 386 -2.02 11.50 17.65
N ALA A 387 -2.52 12.66 18.09
CA ALA A 387 -1.97 13.95 17.67
C ALA A 387 -0.60 14.19 18.31
N GLN A 388 -0.39 13.75 19.56
CA GLN A 388 0.92 13.77 20.22
C GLN A 388 1.95 12.85 19.53
N GLU A 389 1.57 11.61 19.19
CA GLU A 389 2.43 10.70 18.41
C GLU A 389 2.84 11.33 17.05
N LYS A 390 1.91 12.07 16.42
CA LYS A 390 2.15 12.74 15.14
C LYS A 390 3.02 13.99 15.27
N LEU A 391 2.92 14.69 16.40
CA LEU A 391 3.82 15.79 16.75
C LEU A 391 5.26 15.26 16.93
N GLU A 392 5.43 14.16 17.67
CA GLU A 392 6.73 13.51 17.88
C GLU A 392 7.35 12.98 16.58
N SER A 393 6.52 12.54 15.62
CA SER A 393 6.99 12.09 14.30
C SER A 393 7.23 13.23 13.30
N GLY A 394 7.04 14.51 13.69
CA GLY A 394 7.24 15.68 12.82
C GLY A 394 6.11 15.96 11.82
N GLU A 395 4.96 15.29 11.93
CA GLU A 395 3.78 15.51 11.07
C GLU A 395 2.88 16.63 11.63
N LEU A 396 3.41 17.85 11.66
CA LEU A 396 2.81 19.00 12.36
C LEU A 396 1.41 19.40 11.87
N ASP A 397 1.18 19.40 10.55
CA ASP A 397 -0.13 19.75 9.98
C ASP A 397 -1.24 18.78 10.39
N ILE A 398 -0.90 17.49 10.48
CA ILE A 398 -1.82 16.44 10.91
C ILE A 398 -2.10 16.56 12.40
N ALA A 399 -1.07 16.80 13.22
CA ALA A 399 -1.22 17.03 14.65
C ALA A 399 -2.13 18.24 14.91
N LYS A 400 -1.85 19.39 14.28
CA LYS A 400 -2.64 20.63 14.38
C LYS A 400 -4.10 20.44 13.97
N SER A 401 -4.34 19.76 12.85
CA SER A 401 -5.71 19.49 12.36
C SER A 401 -6.49 18.63 13.34
N ARG A 402 -5.85 17.61 13.94
CA ARG A 402 -6.47 16.76 14.97
C ARG A 402 -6.82 17.54 16.22
N VAL A 403 -5.90 18.36 16.73
CA VAL A 403 -6.13 19.22 17.92
C VAL A 403 -7.31 20.16 17.67
N LYS A 404 -7.36 20.79 16.49
CA LYS A 404 -8.49 21.66 16.11
C LYS A 404 -9.83 20.94 16.12
N ILE A 405 -9.91 19.76 15.52
CA ILE A 405 -11.15 18.95 15.49
C ILE A 405 -11.58 18.57 16.90
N VAL A 406 -10.64 18.14 17.75
CA VAL A 406 -10.95 17.80 19.15
C VAL A 406 -11.45 19.02 19.91
N ASN A 407 -10.83 20.19 19.74
CA ASN A 407 -11.29 21.44 20.35
C ASN A 407 -12.70 21.84 19.89
N GLU A 408 -13.02 21.70 18.60
CA GLU A 408 -14.37 21.97 18.09
C GLU A 408 -15.42 21.00 18.67
N LEU A 409 -15.07 19.73 18.86
CA LEU A 409 -15.97 18.73 19.46
C LEU A 409 -16.15 18.96 20.96
N ILE A 410 -15.10 19.34 21.68
CA ILE A 410 -15.17 19.75 23.08
C ILE A 410 -16.09 20.96 23.23
N ASN A 411 -15.94 21.99 22.40
CA ASN A 411 -16.82 23.17 22.44
C ASN A 411 -18.29 22.78 22.24
N LYS A 412 -18.59 21.89 21.30
CA LYS A 412 -19.97 21.40 21.08
C LYS A 412 -20.50 20.57 22.26
N LEU A 413 -19.64 19.80 22.93
CA LEU A 413 -20.02 19.07 24.15
C LEU A 413 -20.28 20.02 25.31
N ASP A 414 -19.43 21.05 25.49
CA ASP A 414 -19.63 22.12 26.47
C ASP A 414 -20.99 22.82 26.23
N ASP A 415 -21.28 23.19 24.98
CA ASP A 415 -22.56 23.82 24.59
C ASP A 415 -23.77 22.91 24.88
N LEU A 416 -23.67 21.61 24.59
CA LEU A 416 -24.72 20.63 24.85
C LEU A 416 -24.96 20.41 26.35
N LEU A 417 -23.89 20.40 27.15
CA LEU A 417 -24.00 20.25 28.61
C LEU A 417 -24.58 21.51 29.27
N ALA A 418 -24.38 22.68 28.65
CA ALA A 418 -24.90 23.96 29.12
C ALA A 418 -26.35 24.25 28.69
N ASP A 419 -26.94 23.47 27.77
CA ASP A 419 -28.32 23.68 27.29
C ASP A 419 -29.37 23.25 28.34
N GLU A 420 -29.80 24.22 29.15
CA GLU A 420 -30.86 24.03 30.15
C GLU A 420 -32.23 23.68 29.53
N ALA A 421 -32.53 24.14 28.31
CA ALA A 421 -33.79 23.84 27.65
C ALA A 421 -33.86 22.37 27.22
N LEU A 422 -32.76 21.84 26.68
CA LEU A 422 -32.61 20.42 26.39
C LEU A 422 -32.71 19.60 27.68
N ARG A 423 -32.02 20.02 28.76
CA ARG A 423 -32.06 19.36 30.06
C ARG A 423 -33.49 19.26 30.62
N ASN A 424 -34.24 20.34 30.54
CA ASN A 424 -35.62 20.41 31.01
C ASN A 424 -36.58 19.58 30.15
N SER A 425 -36.47 19.66 28.81
CA SER A 425 -37.33 18.89 27.90
C SER A 425 -37.19 17.38 28.06
N LEU A 426 -35.96 16.88 28.24
CA LEU A 426 -35.69 15.45 28.48
C LEU A 426 -36.20 14.97 29.84
N GLN A 427 -36.12 15.81 30.88
CA GLN A 427 -36.73 15.48 32.18
C GLN A 427 -38.26 15.39 32.09
N THR A 428 -38.90 16.30 31.37
CA THR A 428 -40.35 16.29 31.17
C THR A 428 -40.80 15.05 30.40
N GLN A 429 -40.15 14.72 29.27
CA GLN A 429 -40.47 13.50 28.51
C GLN A 429 -40.31 12.22 29.32
N ARG A 430 -39.28 12.10 30.17
CA ARG A 430 -39.12 10.91 31.04
C ARG A 430 -40.16 10.87 32.16
N LYS A 431 -40.56 12.01 32.74
CA LYS A 431 -41.66 12.06 33.71
C LYS A 431 -42.98 11.63 33.07
N GLU A 432 -43.27 12.09 31.86
CA GLU A 432 -44.44 11.68 31.08
C GLU A 432 -44.39 10.21 30.69
N ALA A 433 -43.24 9.70 30.24
CA ALA A 433 -43.06 8.28 29.91
C ALA A 433 -43.23 7.36 31.14
N LYS A 434 -42.70 7.77 32.30
CA LYS A 434 -42.93 7.06 33.57
C LYS A 434 -44.40 7.11 33.98
N ARG A 435 -45.06 8.26 33.87
CA ARG A 435 -46.51 8.41 34.14
C ARG A 435 -47.34 7.50 33.23
N ARG A 436 -47.05 7.46 31.92
CA ARG A 436 -47.74 6.58 30.96
C ARG A 436 -47.54 5.10 31.26
N ALA A 437 -46.31 4.68 31.59
CA ALA A 437 -46.02 3.29 31.94
C ALA A 437 -46.72 2.83 33.24
N VAL A 438 -46.78 3.71 34.25
CA VAL A 438 -47.50 3.45 35.51
C VAL A 438 -49.01 3.42 35.28
N SER A 439 -49.54 4.38 34.51
CA SER A 439 -50.96 4.44 34.16
C SER A 439 -51.40 3.19 33.38
N SER A 440 -50.65 2.75 32.36
CA SER A 440 -50.99 1.54 31.62
C SER A 440 -50.97 0.27 32.47
N ALA A 441 -50.06 0.18 33.45
CA ALA A 441 -50.00 -0.95 34.36
C ALA A 441 -51.19 -0.98 35.34
N ILE A 442 -51.59 0.19 35.86
CA ILE A 442 -52.76 0.33 36.74
C ILE A 442 -54.05 0.04 35.98
N THR A 443 -54.20 0.51 34.74
CA THR A 443 -55.41 0.24 33.93
C THR A 443 -55.55 -1.25 33.60
N SER A 444 -54.46 -1.95 33.33
CA SER A 444 -54.48 -3.41 33.15
C SER A 444 -54.94 -4.13 34.40
N LEU A 445 -54.39 -3.76 35.57
CA LEU A 445 -54.76 -4.36 36.85
C LEU A 445 -56.23 -4.08 37.21
N LYS A 446 -56.74 -2.88 36.92
CA LYS A 446 -58.14 -2.50 37.12
C LYS A 446 -59.08 -3.36 36.27
N GLY A 447 -58.70 -3.63 35.01
CA GLY A 447 -59.45 -4.53 34.13
C GLY A 447 -59.53 -5.95 34.69
N ASP A 448 -58.40 -6.50 35.11
CA ASP A 448 -58.34 -7.86 35.67
C ASP A 448 -59.19 -8.01 36.95
N VAL A 449 -59.18 -6.99 37.83
CA VAL A 449 -59.99 -6.99 39.06
C VAL A 449 -61.49 -6.84 38.75
N LEU A 450 -61.87 -5.98 37.81
CA LEU A 450 -63.27 -5.79 37.42
C LEU A 450 -63.83 -7.05 36.74
N ASP A 451 -63.06 -7.72 35.88
CA ASP A 451 -63.47 -8.97 35.24
C ASP A 451 -63.72 -10.09 36.27
N ILE A 452 -62.88 -10.17 37.31
CA ILE A 452 -63.08 -11.12 38.41
C ILE A 452 -64.35 -10.80 39.21
N ILE A 453 -64.59 -9.52 39.50
CA ILE A 453 -65.79 -9.07 40.22
C ILE A 453 -67.06 -9.31 39.39
N GLU A 454 -67.04 -9.00 38.09
CA GLU A 454 -68.19 -9.24 37.20
C GLU A 454 -68.49 -10.73 37.04
N LYS A 455 -67.45 -11.57 36.91
CA LYS A 455 -67.60 -13.02 36.88
C LYS A 455 -68.24 -13.53 38.18
N TYR A 456 -67.77 -13.04 39.32
CA TYR A 456 -68.32 -13.38 40.64
C TYR A 456 -69.81 -13.03 40.76
N PHE A 457 -70.22 -11.85 40.30
CA PHE A 457 -71.63 -11.45 40.36
C PHE A 457 -72.50 -12.16 39.31
N SER A 458 -71.95 -12.47 38.14
CA SER A 458 -72.63 -13.30 37.13
C SER A 458 -72.95 -14.69 37.69
N ASP A 459 -71.99 -15.32 38.36
CA ASP A 459 -72.16 -16.66 38.94
C ASP A 459 -73.21 -16.65 40.08
N ILE A 460 -73.24 -15.59 40.91
CA ILE A 460 -74.29 -15.41 41.93
C ILE A 460 -75.68 -15.25 41.28
N ASP A 461 -75.81 -14.41 40.26
CA ASP A 461 -77.10 -14.14 39.61
C ASP A 461 -77.60 -15.32 38.77
N THR A 462 -76.70 -16.12 38.17
CA THR A 462 -77.07 -17.27 37.34
C THR A 462 -77.24 -18.58 38.09
N GLU A 463 -76.55 -18.78 39.22
CA GLU A 463 -76.66 -20.04 39.96
C GLU A 463 -77.43 -19.92 41.28
N LEU A 464 -77.22 -18.84 42.04
CA LEU A 464 -77.81 -18.69 43.37
C LEU A 464 -79.27 -18.24 43.30
N VAL A 465 -79.60 -17.28 42.41
CA VAL A 465 -80.98 -16.77 42.26
C VAL A 465 -81.93 -17.87 41.78
N PRO A 466 -81.59 -18.71 40.79
CA PRO A 466 -82.44 -19.84 40.42
C PRO A 466 -82.50 -20.93 41.49
N ALA A 467 -81.45 -21.12 42.29
CA ALA A 467 -81.48 -22.05 43.43
C ALA A 467 -82.45 -21.57 44.53
N VAL A 468 -82.50 -20.27 44.81
CA VAL A 468 -83.45 -19.65 45.74
C VAL A 468 -84.89 -19.72 45.21
N ASN A 469 -85.10 -19.43 43.92
CA ASN A 469 -86.43 -19.58 43.31
C ASN A 469 -86.88 -21.05 43.31
N ARG A 470 -85.96 -22.00 43.09
CA ARG A 470 -86.23 -23.44 43.26
C ARG A 470 -86.53 -23.82 44.71
N MET A 471 -85.97 -23.13 45.72
CA MET A 471 -86.34 -23.33 47.14
C MET A 471 -87.79 -22.93 47.42
N GLN A 472 -88.28 -21.81 46.84
CA GLN A 472 -89.68 -21.41 46.96
C GLN A 472 -90.63 -22.42 46.29
N ASP A 473 -90.23 -23.00 45.15
CA ASP A 473 -91.02 -24.00 44.43
C ASP A 473 -90.95 -25.42 45.06
N LEU A 474 -89.84 -25.81 45.69
CA LEU A 474 -89.61 -27.17 46.26
C LEU A 474 -89.93 -27.31 47.75
N ALA A 475 -90.44 -26.27 48.41
CA ALA A 475 -90.98 -26.33 49.79
C ALA A 475 -92.15 -27.34 49.97
N SER A 476 -92.56 -28.04 48.91
CA SER A 476 -93.62 -29.04 48.92
C SER A 476 -93.18 -30.51 48.72
N SER A 477 -91.88 -30.85 48.56
CA SER A 477 -91.47 -32.28 48.51
C SER A 477 -90.02 -32.57 48.91
N SER A 478 -89.78 -33.79 49.40
CA SER A 478 -88.67 -34.27 50.25
C SER A 478 -87.26 -34.37 49.62
N GLY A 479 -86.86 -33.44 48.74
CA GLY A 479 -85.54 -33.40 48.09
C GLY A 479 -84.49 -32.53 48.79
N THR A 480 -84.74 -32.07 50.01
CA THR A 480 -84.01 -30.97 50.68
C THR A 480 -82.57 -31.29 51.08
N LYS A 481 -82.20 -32.56 51.33
CA LYS A 481 -80.86 -32.91 51.83
C LYS A 481 -79.75 -32.74 50.78
N GLN A 482 -79.97 -33.22 49.55
CA GLN A 482 -78.98 -33.07 48.47
C GLN A 482 -78.78 -31.60 48.05
N LEU A 483 -79.82 -30.78 48.19
CA LEU A 483 -79.77 -29.35 47.90
C LEU A 483 -78.97 -28.59 48.97
N LEU A 484 -79.16 -28.91 50.25
CA LEU A 484 -78.40 -28.35 51.37
C LEU A 484 -76.90 -28.68 51.29
N ASP A 485 -76.55 -29.91 50.89
CA ASP A 485 -75.17 -30.33 50.70
C ASP A 485 -74.52 -29.58 49.52
N ALA A 486 -75.23 -29.40 48.40
CA ALA A 486 -74.76 -28.63 47.25
C ALA A 486 -74.56 -27.15 47.58
N MET A 487 -75.47 -26.54 48.34
CA MET A 487 -75.35 -25.15 48.80
C MET A 487 -74.18 -24.97 49.77
N THR A 488 -73.95 -25.94 50.66
CA THR A 488 -72.78 -25.91 51.56
C THR A 488 -71.48 -25.95 50.76
N GLN A 489 -71.41 -26.80 49.73
CA GLN A 489 -70.25 -26.94 48.87
C GLN A 489 -69.99 -25.68 48.01
N GLN A 490 -71.04 -24.99 47.57
CA GLN A 490 -70.93 -23.71 46.86
C GLN A 490 -70.51 -22.56 47.78
N ILE A 491 -71.05 -22.51 49.00
CA ILE A 491 -70.63 -21.55 50.04
C ILE A 491 -69.14 -21.74 50.39
N ASP A 492 -68.66 -22.99 50.44
CA ASP A 492 -67.24 -23.28 50.62
C ASP A 492 -66.38 -22.79 49.45
N GLY A 493 -66.87 -22.93 48.20
CA GLY A 493 -66.22 -22.37 47.01
C GLY A 493 -66.13 -20.84 47.05
N ILE A 494 -67.22 -20.17 47.47
CA ILE A 494 -67.29 -18.72 47.63
C ILE A 494 -66.30 -18.24 48.71
N SER A 495 -66.24 -18.92 49.85
CA SER A 495 -65.33 -18.58 50.96
C SER A 495 -63.84 -18.68 50.55
N ASN A 496 -63.47 -19.73 49.81
CA ASN A 496 -62.09 -19.90 49.32
C ASN A 496 -61.70 -18.81 48.30
N THR A 497 -62.61 -18.45 47.40
CA THR A 497 -62.34 -17.45 46.34
C THR A 497 -62.24 -16.03 46.92
N LEU A 498 -63.06 -15.70 47.92
CA LEU A 498 -62.96 -14.44 48.67
C LEU A 498 -61.64 -14.34 49.46
N THR A 499 -61.16 -15.47 49.98
CA THR A 499 -59.86 -15.53 50.65
C THR A 499 -58.70 -15.27 49.68
N GLU A 500 -58.75 -15.82 48.46
CA GLU A 500 -57.77 -15.52 47.40
C GLU A 500 -57.84 -14.05 46.95
N THR A 501 -59.03 -13.49 46.81
CA THR A 501 -59.23 -12.09 46.41
C THR A 501 -58.68 -11.12 47.47
N ALA A 502 -58.93 -11.40 48.76
CA ALA A 502 -58.35 -10.64 49.87
C ALA A 502 -56.81 -10.70 49.89
N SER A 503 -56.22 -11.83 49.47
CA SER A 503 -54.78 -11.98 49.40
C SER A 503 -54.15 -11.15 48.27
N LEU A 504 -54.79 -11.10 47.09
CA LEU A 504 -54.35 -10.29 45.96
C LEU A 504 -54.45 -8.79 46.25
N VAL A 505 -55.52 -8.35 46.92
CA VAL A 505 -55.68 -6.95 47.34
C VAL A 505 -54.62 -6.54 48.38
N ARG A 506 -54.20 -7.47 49.25
CA ARG A 506 -53.11 -7.26 50.22
C ARG A 506 -51.71 -7.14 49.61
N GLU A 507 -51.48 -7.69 48.43
CA GLU A 507 -50.18 -7.59 47.74
C GLU A 507 -49.96 -6.24 47.04
N ILE A 508 -50.96 -5.35 47.05
CA ILE A 508 -50.94 -4.06 46.35
C ILE A 508 -49.98 -3.00 46.96
N PRO A 509 -49.57 -2.95 48.25
CA PRO A 509 -48.72 -1.86 48.72
C PRO A 509 -47.22 -2.20 48.61
N GLY A 510 -46.59 -1.63 47.58
CA GLY A 510 -45.14 -1.74 47.38
C GLY A 510 -44.39 -0.54 46.80
N LYS A 511 -45.00 0.64 46.52
CA LYS A 511 -44.30 1.93 46.27
C LYS A 511 -45.20 3.15 46.61
N GLU A 512 -44.94 3.80 47.76
CA GLU A 512 -45.41 5.07 48.38
C GLU A 512 -46.28 6.13 47.64
N PRO A 513 -46.87 7.13 48.34
CA PRO A 513 -47.47 7.15 49.70
C PRO A 513 -48.88 7.82 49.75
N GLY A 514 -49.69 7.45 50.75
CA GLY A 514 -50.77 8.31 51.27
C GLY A 514 -52.20 7.81 51.06
N MET A 515 -52.69 7.72 49.81
CA MET A 515 -54.12 7.53 49.55
C MET A 515 -54.54 6.08 49.22
N MET A 516 -53.67 5.25 48.63
CA MET A 516 -54.05 3.87 48.29
C MET A 516 -54.11 2.92 49.50
N ARG A 517 -53.51 3.27 50.64
CA ARG A 517 -53.55 2.43 51.85
C ARG A 517 -54.96 2.37 52.44
N ALA A 518 -55.63 3.51 52.56
CA ALA A 518 -56.97 3.58 53.14
C ALA A 518 -57.99 2.82 52.28
N SER A 519 -57.95 3.00 50.95
CA SER A 519 -58.89 2.33 50.03
C SER A 519 -58.64 0.81 49.91
N SER A 520 -57.36 0.38 49.95
CA SER A 520 -57.00 -1.04 50.01
C SER A 520 -57.35 -1.69 51.36
N GLU A 521 -57.16 -0.96 52.47
CA GLU A 521 -57.56 -1.41 53.81
C GLU A 521 -59.08 -1.53 53.91
N ASP A 522 -59.85 -0.53 53.46
CA ASP A 522 -61.32 -0.56 53.43
C ASP A 522 -61.85 -1.69 52.54
N ALA A 523 -61.27 -1.90 51.34
CA ALA A 523 -61.63 -3.02 50.47
C ALA A 523 -61.32 -4.38 51.10
N THR A 524 -60.17 -4.50 51.78
CA THR A 524 -59.79 -5.73 52.50
C THR A 524 -60.73 -5.97 53.70
N GLU A 525 -61.10 -4.92 54.42
CA GLU A 525 -62.01 -4.98 55.56
C GLU A 525 -63.43 -5.36 55.13
N ASN A 526 -63.91 -4.82 54.02
CA ASN A 526 -65.20 -5.18 53.43
C ASN A 526 -65.22 -6.64 52.94
N ILE A 527 -64.13 -7.12 52.33
CA ILE A 527 -64.00 -8.55 51.93
C ILE A 527 -63.94 -9.45 53.16
N GLN A 528 -63.26 -9.04 54.23
CA GLN A 528 -63.23 -9.78 55.50
C GLN A 528 -64.60 -9.81 56.19
N ALA A 529 -65.36 -8.71 56.13
CA ALA A 529 -66.74 -8.67 56.61
C ALA A 529 -67.61 -9.66 55.84
N ALA A 530 -67.53 -9.66 54.50
CA ALA A 530 -68.25 -10.61 53.65
C ALA A 530 -67.87 -12.08 53.95
N LEU A 531 -66.57 -12.39 54.13
CA LEU A 531 -66.10 -13.72 54.55
C LEU A 531 -66.69 -14.15 55.89
N SER A 532 -66.77 -13.23 56.86
CA SER A 532 -67.36 -13.51 58.17
C SER A 532 -68.85 -13.82 58.08
N GLU A 533 -69.58 -13.13 57.19
CA GLU A 533 -71.01 -13.38 56.96
C GLU A 533 -71.25 -14.71 56.24
N VAL A 534 -70.39 -15.08 55.30
CA VAL A 534 -70.42 -16.37 54.61
C VAL A 534 -70.18 -17.53 55.60
N GLU A 535 -69.24 -17.39 56.54
CA GLU A 535 -69.02 -18.39 57.61
C GLU A 535 -70.20 -18.49 58.59
N VAL A 536 -70.89 -17.38 58.88
CA VAL A 536 -72.13 -17.40 59.66
C VAL A 536 -73.23 -18.15 58.92
N LEU A 537 -73.40 -17.89 57.62
CA LEU A 537 -74.36 -18.61 56.77
C LEU A 537 -74.04 -20.10 56.70
N LYS A 538 -72.77 -20.47 56.54
CA LYS A 538 -72.31 -21.86 56.58
C LYS A 538 -72.66 -22.55 57.90
N THR A 539 -72.45 -21.86 59.01
CA THR A 539 -72.78 -22.38 60.35
C THR A 539 -74.29 -22.53 60.54
N GLN A 540 -75.09 -21.59 60.02
CA GLN A 540 -76.55 -21.65 60.07
C GLN A 540 -77.10 -22.76 59.17
N LEU A 541 -76.51 -22.95 57.99
CA LEU A 541 -76.88 -23.98 57.02
C LEU A 541 -76.53 -25.39 57.55
N ALA A 542 -75.35 -25.56 58.15
CA ALA A 542 -74.95 -26.81 58.81
C ALA A 542 -75.88 -27.16 59.99
N LYS A 543 -76.27 -26.16 60.80
CA LYS A 543 -77.28 -26.36 61.86
C LYS A 543 -78.65 -26.71 61.29
N ALA A 544 -79.03 -26.14 60.14
CA ALA A 544 -80.31 -26.41 59.48
C ALA A 544 -80.36 -27.82 58.85
N SER A 545 -79.26 -28.31 58.28
CA SER A 545 -79.17 -29.67 57.71
C SER A 545 -79.23 -30.75 58.80
N GLU A 546 -78.64 -30.47 59.97
CA GLU A 546 -78.57 -31.41 61.09
C GLU A 546 -79.86 -31.46 61.93
N SER A 547 -80.72 -30.43 61.85
CA SER A 547 -81.95 -30.31 62.65
C SER A 547 -83.23 -30.78 61.93
N GLN A 548 -83.15 -31.35 60.73
CA GLN A 548 -84.29 -31.62 59.85
C GLN A 548 -85.06 -32.91 60.21
N ARG A 549 -85.58 -32.97 61.45
CA ARG A 549 -86.65 -33.91 61.84
C ARG A 549 -87.92 -33.22 62.33
N GLN A 550 -87.95 -31.89 62.47
CA GLN A 550 -89.17 -31.16 62.84
C GLN A 550 -89.28 -29.77 62.19
N ALA A 551 -90.41 -29.57 61.51
CA ALA A 551 -91.07 -28.33 61.10
C ALA A 551 -90.49 -27.52 59.92
N SER A 552 -91.28 -27.45 58.85
CA SER A 552 -91.06 -26.73 57.58
C SER A 552 -91.28 -25.22 57.65
N GLU A 553 -91.47 -24.63 58.84
CA GLU A 553 -91.71 -23.18 58.98
C GLU A 553 -90.42 -22.34 59.04
N LYS A 554 -89.29 -22.91 59.48
CA LYS A 554 -87.99 -22.19 59.48
C LYS A 554 -87.30 -22.12 58.11
N ALA A 555 -87.71 -22.96 57.17
CA ALA A 555 -87.15 -22.96 55.80
C ALA A 555 -87.59 -21.71 55.01
N GLN A 556 -88.83 -21.26 55.23
CA GLN A 556 -89.36 -20.05 54.60
C GLN A 556 -88.68 -18.79 55.16
N GLU A 557 -88.55 -18.70 56.50
CA GLU A 557 -87.87 -17.58 57.17
C GLU A 557 -86.39 -17.48 56.76
N ASN A 558 -85.72 -18.61 56.54
CA ASN A 558 -84.35 -18.63 56.03
C ASN A 558 -84.24 -18.25 54.55
N ALA A 559 -85.22 -18.61 53.71
CA ALA A 559 -85.25 -18.19 52.31
C ALA A 559 -85.42 -16.67 52.19
N ASP A 560 -86.32 -16.08 52.97
CA ASP A 560 -86.54 -14.63 53.01
C ASP A 560 -85.31 -13.88 53.57
N ASN A 561 -84.61 -14.48 54.55
CA ASN A 561 -83.38 -13.92 55.08
C ASN A 561 -82.23 -14.00 54.05
N VAL A 562 -82.13 -15.09 53.28
CA VAL A 562 -81.16 -15.22 52.18
C VAL A 562 -81.45 -14.21 51.06
N GLU A 563 -82.72 -13.99 50.70
CA GLU A 563 -83.10 -13.02 49.68
C GLU A 563 -82.79 -11.57 50.13
N ARG A 564 -83.04 -11.26 51.41
CA ARG A 564 -82.66 -9.98 52.02
C ARG A 564 -81.15 -9.77 52.02
N ARG A 565 -80.37 -10.81 52.36
CA ARG A 565 -78.90 -10.73 52.37
C ARG A 565 -78.30 -10.66 50.96
N LEU A 566 -78.93 -11.30 49.97
CA LEU A 566 -78.57 -11.13 48.55
C LEU A 566 -78.82 -9.69 48.07
N ALA A 567 -79.88 -9.03 48.55
CA ALA A 567 -80.11 -7.63 48.26
C ALA A 567 -79.02 -6.73 48.88
N GLU A 568 -78.57 -7.03 50.10
CA GLU A 568 -77.44 -6.33 50.75
C GLU A 568 -76.12 -6.54 49.97
N ILE A 569 -75.85 -7.75 49.49
CA ILE A 569 -74.69 -8.05 48.62
C ILE A 569 -74.74 -7.29 47.29
N ARG A 570 -75.94 -7.16 46.69
CA ARG A 570 -76.12 -6.34 45.47
C ARG A 570 -75.96 -4.84 45.75
N SER A 571 -76.31 -4.37 46.95
CA SER A 571 -76.01 -2.99 47.37
C SER A 571 -74.49 -2.78 47.46
N MET A 572 -73.77 -3.70 48.10
CA MET A 572 -72.31 -3.67 48.19
C MET A 572 -71.62 -3.71 46.82
N LYS A 573 -72.16 -4.46 45.84
CA LYS A 573 -71.71 -4.41 44.43
C LYS A 573 -71.71 -3.00 43.89
N THR A 574 -72.79 -2.28 44.13
CA THR A 574 -73.01 -0.92 43.61
C THR A 574 -72.05 0.06 44.29
N GLU A 575 -71.80 -0.10 45.58
CA GLU A 575 -70.83 0.72 46.33
C GLU A 575 -69.38 0.46 45.91
N ILE A 576 -69.00 -0.80 45.69
CA ILE A 576 -67.66 -1.17 45.19
C ILE A 576 -67.43 -0.61 43.77
N LEU A 577 -68.40 -0.77 42.87
CA LEU A 577 -68.29 -0.22 41.51
C LEU A 577 -68.20 1.31 41.51
N ASN A 578 -68.98 1.99 42.35
CA ASN A 578 -68.91 3.44 42.50
C ASN A 578 -67.58 3.92 43.08
N ALA A 579 -66.98 3.18 44.04
CA ALA A 579 -65.66 3.49 44.58
C ALA A 579 -64.55 3.39 43.50
N PHE A 580 -64.67 2.41 42.59
CA PHE A 580 -63.74 2.27 41.45
C PHE A 580 -63.96 3.30 40.33
N GLU A 581 -65.16 3.88 40.19
CA GLU A 581 -65.45 4.95 39.22
C GLU A 581 -65.10 6.36 39.74
N GLN A 582 -65.15 6.61 41.06
CA GLN A 582 -64.80 7.92 41.62
C GLN A 582 -63.27 8.18 41.65
N ASP A 583 -62.43 7.15 41.65
CA ASP A 583 -60.97 7.28 41.62
C ASP A 583 -60.38 7.58 40.22
N THR A 584 -61.23 7.69 39.18
CA THR A 584 -60.78 8.12 37.84
C THR A 584 -60.53 9.63 37.71
N ASP A 585 -61.02 10.44 38.66
CA ASP A 585 -60.87 11.91 38.63
C ASP A 585 -59.70 12.45 39.48
N LEU A 586 -58.89 11.58 40.10
CA LEU A 586 -57.75 11.98 40.95
C LEU A 586 -56.37 11.86 40.30
N VAL A 587 -56.30 11.71 38.97
CA VAL A 587 -55.07 12.02 38.22
C VAL A 587 -55.25 13.38 37.55
N PRO A 588 -54.85 14.50 38.18
CA PRO A 588 -54.76 15.76 37.46
C PRO A 588 -53.64 15.65 36.41
N ASP A 589 -53.89 16.24 35.24
CA ASP A 589 -52.91 16.46 34.16
C ASP A 589 -51.51 16.88 34.66
#